data_AF-A0A0A1YEA2-F1
#
_entry.id   AF-A0A0A1YEA2-F1
#
_cell.length_a   1.000
_cell.length_b   1.000
_cell.length_c   1.000
_cell.angle_alpha   90.00
_cell.angle_beta   90.00
_cell.angle_gamma   90.00
#
_symmetry.space_group_name_H-M   'P 1'
#
loop_
_entity.id
_entity.type
_entity.pdbx_description
1 polymer ?
#
loop_
_entity_poly.entity_id
_entity_poly.type
_entity_poly.pdbx_seq_one_letter_code
_entity_poly.pdbx_strand_id
1 'polypeptide(L)'
;MSKSPINEAILSQVLNHMRNGQLRRCIEMGLEPEILAQLQQPAVLSLLLNTPVSWCHVTIDTEMVKKLLTGAERSDEELRMIERALRLGATTTMLQQFFGLSPQDVALQRLMMGVRVRRGRWREFSEDQDALLWYRWTHLMKEHQVEIKDSLAMLDIAMMVAEELNTPQEPEAEDSTESLSLAIIWNRIQTWINEGLYPPSRENSWKPRKLHLVASQAQRQQQLALASVEGDPDL
;
A
#
# COMPACT_ATOMS: atom_id res chain seq x y z
N MET A 1 33.57 -18.24 39.06
CA MET A 1 32.19 -18.63 38.72
C MET A 1 31.63 -17.54 37.83
N SER A 2 31.69 -17.69 36.51
CA SER A 2 31.20 -16.66 35.58
C SER A 2 29.68 -16.60 35.64
N LYS A 3 29.14 -15.44 36.02
CA LYS A 3 27.70 -15.18 36.04
C LYS A 3 27.16 -15.18 34.62
N SER A 4 25.95 -15.70 34.44
CA SER A 4 25.24 -15.62 33.17
C SER A 4 24.68 -14.21 32.98
N PRO A 5 25.13 -13.43 31.98
CA PRO A 5 24.69 -12.04 31.78
C PRO A 5 23.20 -11.96 31.45
N ILE A 6 22.64 -13.01 30.82
CA ILE A 6 21.22 -13.05 30.49
C ILE A 6 20.35 -13.28 31.74
N ASN A 7 20.81 -14.11 32.68
CA ASN A 7 20.11 -14.32 33.95
C ASN A 7 20.06 -13.01 34.75
N GLU A 8 21.16 -12.25 34.75
CA GLU A 8 21.24 -10.96 35.43
C GLU A 8 20.31 -9.91 34.81
N ALA A 9 20.29 -9.82 33.47
CA ALA A 9 19.43 -8.88 32.75
C ALA A 9 17.94 -9.16 33.01
N ILE A 10 17.53 -10.43 32.93
CA ILE A 10 16.14 -10.83 33.12
C ILE A 10 15.74 -10.67 34.59
N LEU A 11 16.57 -11.11 35.53
CA LEU A 11 16.29 -10.94 36.96
C LEU A 11 16.15 -9.45 37.33
N SER A 12 17.01 -8.58 36.79
CA SER A 12 16.92 -7.13 36.99
C SER A 12 15.61 -6.57 36.44
N GLN A 13 15.17 -7.03 35.27
CA GLN A 13 13.90 -6.61 34.66
C GLN A 13 12.69 -7.06 35.48
N VAL A 14 12.70 -8.31 35.96
CA VAL A 14 11.65 -8.88 36.83
C VAL A 14 11.54 -8.07 38.12
N LEU A 15 12.66 -7.78 38.79
CA LEU A 15 12.69 -6.97 40.00
C LEU A 15 12.17 -5.55 39.76
N ASN A 16 12.49 -4.94 38.63
CA ASN A 16 11.98 -3.62 38.27
C ASN A 16 10.46 -3.64 38.08
N HIS A 17 9.92 -4.65 37.38
CA HIS A 17 8.47 -4.82 37.24
C HIS A 17 7.77 -5.04 38.59
N MET A 18 8.34 -5.87 39.46
CA MET A 18 7.81 -6.08 40.82
C MET A 18 7.79 -4.78 41.62
N ARG A 19 8.88 -4.01 41.60
CA ARG A 19 8.98 -2.72 42.30
C ARG A 19 7.96 -1.70 41.80
N ASN A 20 7.62 -1.74 40.51
CA ASN A 20 6.65 -0.85 39.89
C ASN A 20 5.20 -1.39 39.95
N GLY A 21 4.95 -2.49 40.68
CA GLY A 21 3.62 -3.11 40.79
C GLY A 21 3.12 -3.81 39.51
N GLN A 22 4.00 -4.04 38.54
CA GLN A 22 3.66 -4.60 37.22
C GLN A 22 3.71 -6.13 37.21
N LEU A 23 3.08 -6.79 38.18
CA LEU A 23 3.12 -8.26 38.33
C LEU A 23 2.59 -9.01 37.10
N ARG A 24 1.62 -8.42 36.38
CA ARG A 24 1.08 -8.97 35.14
C ARG A 24 2.17 -9.17 34.07
N ARG A 25 3.12 -8.23 33.96
CA ARG A 25 4.24 -8.34 33.01
C ARG A 25 5.20 -9.46 33.39
N CYS A 26 5.36 -9.73 34.68
CA CYS A 26 6.16 -10.87 35.13
C CYS A 26 5.52 -12.20 34.71
N ILE A 27 4.19 -12.31 34.81
CA ILE A 27 3.44 -13.50 34.37
C ILE A 27 3.53 -13.66 32.85
N GLU A 28 3.45 -12.57 32.08
CA GLU A 28 3.64 -12.58 30.62
C GLU A 28 5.04 -13.04 30.20
N MET A 29 6.06 -12.84 31.04
CA MET A 29 7.40 -13.41 30.84
C MET A 29 7.49 -14.91 31.17
N GLY A 30 6.39 -15.53 31.62
CA GLY A 30 6.33 -16.95 31.98
C GLY A 30 6.66 -17.26 33.44
N LEU A 31 6.70 -16.25 34.33
CA LEU A 31 6.92 -16.48 35.76
C LEU A 31 5.61 -16.82 36.46
N GLU A 32 5.62 -17.92 37.21
CA GLU A 32 4.50 -18.32 38.03
C GLU A 32 4.37 -17.43 39.29
N PRO A 33 3.15 -17.18 39.79
CA PRO A 33 2.92 -16.36 40.98
C PRO A 33 3.68 -16.85 42.23
N GLU A 34 3.84 -18.17 42.37
CA GLU A 34 4.56 -18.81 43.47
C GLU A 34 6.05 -18.45 43.45
N ILE A 35 6.64 -18.39 42.25
CA ILE A 35 8.04 -17.99 42.05
C ILE A 35 8.20 -16.50 42.38
N LEU A 36 7.24 -15.66 41.99
CA LEU A 36 7.24 -14.23 42.31
C LEU A 36 7.16 -13.94 43.81
N ALA A 37 6.41 -14.75 44.57
CA ALA A 37 6.37 -14.65 46.02
C ALA A 37 7.73 -14.99 46.66
N GLN A 38 8.42 -16.01 46.14
CA GLN A 38 9.74 -16.44 46.64
C GLN A 38 10.85 -15.46 46.25
N LEU A 39 10.74 -14.76 45.11
CA LEU A 39 11.69 -13.75 44.65
C LEU A 39 11.81 -12.54 45.60
N GLN A 40 10.91 -12.36 46.56
CA GLN A 40 11.05 -11.35 47.62
C GLN A 40 12.17 -11.67 48.62
N GLN A 41 12.61 -12.94 48.68
CA GLN A 41 13.63 -13.38 49.61
C GLN A 41 15.04 -13.12 49.04
N PRO A 42 15.92 -12.39 49.74
CA PRO A 42 17.27 -12.08 49.26
C PRO A 42 18.14 -13.32 48.94
N ALA A 43 17.88 -14.44 49.63
CA ALA A 43 18.58 -15.71 49.41
C ALA A 43 18.28 -16.30 48.03
N VAL A 44 17.00 -16.26 47.60
CA VAL A 44 16.55 -16.77 46.30
C VAL A 44 17.14 -15.92 45.17
N LEU A 45 17.12 -14.59 45.33
CA LEU A 45 17.74 -13.67 44.37
C LEU A 45 19.23 -13.94 44.20
N SER A 46 19.95 -14.14 45.31
CA SER A 46 21.37 -14.44 45.29
C SER A 46 21.66 -15.77 44.60
N LEU A 47 20.80 -16.77 44.78
CA LEU A 47 20.94 -18.06 44.11
C LEU A 47 20.73 -17.94 42.60
N LEU A 48 19.64 -17.31 42.16
CA LEU A 48 19.32 -17.15 40.73
C LEU A 48 20.36 -16.31 39.99
N LEU A 49 20.91 -15.29 40.64
CA LEU A 49 21.93 -14.40 40.05
C LEU A 49 23.30 -15.06 39.93
N ASN A 50 23.69 -15.90 40.90
CA ASN A 50 25.01 -16.54 40.93
C ASN A 50 25.04 -17.93 40.29
N THR A 51 23.91 -18.41 39.76
CA THR A 51 23.84 -19.70 39.08
C THR A 51 24.58 -19.67 37.73
N PRO A 52 25.47 -20.64 37.45
CA PRO A 52 26.22 -20.70 36.19
C PRO A 52 25.40 -21.24 35.01
N VAL A 53 24.24 -21.84 35.28
CA VAL A 53 23.31 -22.37 34.27
C VAL A 53 22.30 -21.31 33.86
N SER A 54 22.05 -21.15 32.55
CA SER A 54 20.97 -20.30 32.06
C SER A 54 19.61 -20.89 32.39
N TRP A 55 18.82 -20.18 33.19
CA TRP A 55 17.43 -20.55 33.51
C TRP A 55 16.41 -19.78 32.66
N CYS A 56 16.89 -18.93 31.74
CA CYS A 56 16.07 -18.24 30.76
C CYS A 56 16.38 -18.68 29.35
N HIS A 57 15.32 -18.84 28.55
CA HIS A 57 15.42 -18.96 27.10
C HIS A 57 14.80 -17.71 26.47
N VAL A 58 15.58 -16.96 25.69
CA VAL A 58 15.11 -15.75 25.01
C VAL A 58 14.96 -16.06 23.52
N THR A 59 13.74 -15.95 23.03
CA THR A 59 13.44 -16.03 21.60
C THR A 59 13.13 -14.63 21.08
N ILE A 60 13.71 -14.29 19.94
CA ILE A 60 13.43 -13.03 19.26
C ILE A 60 12.58 -13.36 18.04
N ASP A 61 11.36 -12.82 18.00
CA ASP A 61 10.53 -12.87 16.80
C ASP A 61 11.13 -11.95 15.74
N THR A 62 11.95 -12.55 14.88
CA THR A 62 12.67 -11.82 13.83
C THR A 62 11.70 -11.29 12.76
N GLU A 63 10.54 -11.92 12.56
CA GLU A 63 9.54 -11.43 11.61
C GLU A 63 8.81 -10.19 12.14
N MET A 64 8.44 -10.18 13.42
CA MET A 64 7.84 -9.01 14.06
C MET A 64 8.85 -7.85 14.14
N VAL A 65 10.10 -8.12 14.50
CA VAL A 65 11.16 -7.11 14.49
C VAL A 65 11.33 -6.52 13.09
N LYS A 66 11.38 -7.36 12.04
CA LYS A 66 11.41 -6.89 10.65
C LYS A 66 10.21 -6.01 10.32
N LYS A 67 8.98 -6.44 10.65
CA LYS A 67 7.76 -5.64 10.43
C LYS A 67 7.80 -4.29 11.14
N LEU A 68 8.30 -4.23 12.38
CA LEU A 68 8.46 -2.99 13.13
C LEU A 68 9.53 -2.07 12.50
N LEU A 69 10.64 -2.63 12.03
CA LEU A 69 11.68 -1.88 11.33
C LEU A 69 11.20 -1.36 9.98
N THR A 70 10.49 -2.17 9.18
CA THR A 70 9.87 -1.73 7.92
C THR A 70 8.81 -0.66 8.14
N GLY A 71 8.11 -0.69 9.28
CA GLY A 71 7.19 0.39 9.68
C GLY A 71 7.88 1.67 10.17
N ALA A 72 9.13 1.57 10.64
CA ALA A 72 9.92 2.70 11.14
C ALA A 72 10.81 3.37 10.07
N GLU A 73 11.18 2.63 9.02
CA GLU A 73 12.04 3.09 7.92
C GLU A 73 11.24 3.30 6.62
N ARG A 74 10.22 4.16 6.62
CA ARG A 74 9.79 4.75 5.33
C ARG A 74 10.90 5.65 4.85
N SER A 75 11.47 5.36 3.67
CA SER A 75 12.51 6.20 3.07
C SER A 75 11.94 7.58 2.69
N ASP A 76 12.73 8.65 2.77
CA ASP A 76 12.32 10.00 2.33
C ASP A 76 11.76 9.99 0.90
N GLU A 77 12.30 9.13 0.05
CA GLU A 77 11.85 8.92 -1.33
C GLU A 77 10.46 8.28 -1.40
N GLU A 78 10.16 7.31 -0.54
CA GLU A 78 8.83 6.69 -0.44
C GLU A 78 7.80 7.70 0.07
N LEU A 79 8.17 8.51 1.07
CA LEU A 79 7.31 9.57 1.59
C LEU A 79 6.96 10.59 0.48
N ARG A 80 7.96 11.00 -0.32
CA ARG A 80 7.76 11.87 -1.49
C ARG A 80 6.86 11.23 -2.54
N MET A 81 7.02 9.94 -2.83
CA MET A 81 6.14 9.23 -3.76
C MET A 81 4.70 9.17 -3.26
N ILE A 82 4.47 8.93 -1.97
CA ILE A 82 3.13 8.93 -1.37
C ILE A 82 2.49 10.32 -1.49
N GLU A 83 3.22 11.39 -1.14
CA GLU A 83 2.71 12.75 -1.25
C GLU A 83 2.36 13.13 -2.69
N ARG A 84 3.22 12.75 -3.64
CA ARG A 84 3.00 12.94 -5.07
C ARG A 84 1.76 12.19 -5.56
N ALA A 85 1.63 10.91 -5.23
CA ALA A 85 0.48 10.10 -5.56
C ALA A 85 -0.82 10.69 -5.00
N LEU A 86 -0.79 11.17 -3.77
CA LEU A 86 -1.93 11.83 -3.12
C LEU A 86 -2.35 13.12 -3.83
N ARG A 87 -1.40 13.97 -4.24
CA ARG A 87 -1.69 15.20 -5.01
C ARG A 87 -2.33 14.89 -6.36
N LEU A 88 -1.90 13.81 -7.01
CA LEU A 88 -2.46 13.32 -8.28
C LEU A 88 -3.79 12.56 -8.12
N GLY A 89 -4.31 12.46 -6.89
CA GLY A 89 -5.60 11.86 -6.60
C GLY A 89 -5.59 10.34 -6.52
N ALA A 90 -4.50 9.73 -6.03
CA ALA A 90 -4.48 8.31 -5.71
C ALA A 90 -5.60 7.92 -4.74
N THR A 91 -6.23 6.76 -4.97
CA THR A 91 -7.26 6.23 -4.07
C THR A 91 -6.64 5.66 -2.80
N THR A 92 -7.45 5.52 -1.75
CA THR A 92 -7.01 4.85 -0.52
C THR A 92 -6.60 3.39 -0.79
N THR A 93 -7.32 2.70 -1.67
CA THR A 93 -6.99 1.32 -2.08
C THR A 93 -5.63 1.24 -2.78
N MET A 94 -5.32 2.22 -3.63
CA MET A 94 -4.03 2.31 -4.32
C MET A 94 -2.90 2.50 -3.30
N LEU A 95 -3.03 3.46 -2.39
CA LEU A 95 -2.01 3.73 -1.38
C LEU A 95 -1.82 2.57 -0.39
N GLN A 96 -2.88 1.83 -0.09
CA GLN A 96 -2.80 0.60 0.69
C GLN A 96 -2.06 -0.51 -0.09
N GLN A 97 -2.34 -0.68 -1.38
CA GLN A 97 -1.73 -1.71 -2.22
C GLN A 97 -0.24 -1.45 -2.48
N PHE A 98 0.16 -0.20 -2.72
CA PHE A 98 1.53 0.15 -3.08
C PHE A 98 2.44 0.48 -1.88
N PHE A 99 1.88 1.08 -0.83
CA PHE A 99 2.67 1.62 0.29
C PHE A 99 2.23 1.10 1.67
N GLY A 100 1.30 0.12 1.70
CA GLY A 100 0.81 -0.49 2.93
C GLY A 100 0.10 0.49 3.89
N LEU A 101 -0.33 1.66 3.40
CA LEU A 101 -0.95 2.69 4.24
C LEU A 101 -2.33 2.26 4.71
N SER A 102 -2.63 2.50 6.00
CA SER A 102 -3.98 2.28 6.50
C SER A 102 -4.92 3.38 6.00
N PRO A 103 -6.24 3.14 5.91
CA PRO A 103 -7.20 4.17 5.54
C PRO A 103 -7.17 5.41 6.46
N GLN A 104 -6.79 5.22 7.73
CA GLN A 104 -6.66 6.30 8.71
C GLN A 104 -5.44 7.17 8.40
N ASP A 105 -4.29 6.55 8.11
CA ASP A 105 -3.06 7.27 7.73
C ASP A 105 -3.27 8.07 6.44
N VAL A 106 -3.93 7.47 5.44
CA VAL A 106 -4.26 8.16 4.18
C VAL A 106 -5.17 9.37 4.43
N ALA A 107 -6.18 9.24 5.29
CA ALA A 107 -7.08 10.34 5.62
C ALA A 107 -6.34 11.48 6.34
N LEU A 108 -5.47 11.14 7.29
CA LEU A 108 -4.64 12.10 8.02
C LEU A 108 -3.68 12.83 7.08
N GLN A 109 -3.00 12.10 6.18
CA GLN A 109 -2.05 12.69 5.24
C GLN A 109 -2.74 13.60 4.21
N ARG A 110 -3.93 13.24 3.73
CA ARG A 110 -4.77 14.12 2.89
C ARG A 110 -5.15 15.41 3.61
N LEU A 111 -5.53 15.29 4.89
CA LEU A 111 -5.90 16.44 5.71
C LEU A 111 -4.69 17.37 5.93
N MET A 112 -3.53 16.81 6.25
CA MET A 112 -2.28 17.57 6.42
C MET A 112 -1.86 18.31 5.14
N MET A 113 -2.03 17.68 3.97
CA MET A 113 -1.70 18.29 2.68
C MET A 113 -2.81 19.17 2.10
N GLY A 114 -3.97 19.29 2.75
CA GLY A 114 -5.11 20.04 2.23
C GLY A 114 -5.70 19.48 0.93
N VAL A 115 -5.41 18.22 0.58
CA VAL A 115 -5.90 17.57 -0.63
C VAL A 115 -7.37 17.22 -0.46
N ARG A 116 -8.26 17.88 -1.21
CA ARG A 116 -9.69 17.58 -1.19
C ARG A 116 -9.97 16.29 -1.95
N VAL A 117 -10.71 15.38 -1.32
CA VAL A 117 -11.20 14.15 -1.96
C VAL A 117 -12.14 14.53 -3.10
N ARG A 118 -11.77 14.22 -4.34
CA ARG A 118 -12.64 14.41 -5.50
C ARG A 118 -13.87 13.53 -5.36
N ARG A 119 -15.05 14.13 -5.45
CA ARG A 119 -16.35 13.44 -5.44
C ARG A 119 -17.04 13.73 -6.75
N GLY A 120 -17.29 12.71 -7.55
CA GLY A 120 -17.99 12.84 -8.84
C GLY A 120 -17.92 11.56 -9.67
N ARG A 121 -18.85 11.39 -10.60
CA ARG A 121 -18.71 10.40 -11.68
C ARG A 121 -17.68 10.96 -12.66
N TRP A 122 -16.73 10.13 -13.03
CA TRP A 122 -15.70 10.49 -13.99
C TRP A 122 -16.31 10.63 -15.39
N ARG A 123 -15.83 11.59 -16.18
CA ARG A 123 -16.08 11.57 -17.63
C ARG A 123 -15.34 10.37 -18.21
N GLU A 124 -15.99 9.67 -19.13
CA GLU A 124 -15.31 8.68 -19.98
C GLU A 124 -14.19 9.40 -20.77
N PHE A 125 -13.04 8.75 -20.93
CA PHE A 125 -11.96 9.29 -21.75
C PHE A 125 -12.49 9.59 -23.16
N SER A 126 -12.19 10.77 -23.69
CA SER A 126 -12.35 10.99 -25.12
C SER A 126 -11.33 10.14 -25.88
N GLU A 127 -11.65 9.76 -27.12
CA GLU A 127 -10.77 8.96 -27.98
C GLU A 127 -9.37 9.60 -28.11
N ASP A 128 -9.31 10.94 -28.19
CA ASP A 128 -8.07 11.71 -28.27
C ASP A 128 -7.24 11.63 -26.97
N GLN A 129 -7.90 11.69 -25.80
CA GLN A 129 -7.22 11.57 -24.50
C GLN A 129 -6.68 10.17 -24.27
N ASP A 130 -7.43 9.13 -24.67
CA ASP A 130 -6.99 7.75 -24.59
C ASP A 130 -5.77 7.48 -25.48
N ALA A 131 -5.77 8.01 -26.70
CA ALA A 131 -4.65 7.87 -27.63
C ALA A 131 -3.40 8.60 -27.13
N LEU A 132 -3.57 9.80 -26.60
CA LEU A 132 -2.49 10.59 -26.01
C LEU A 132 -1.89 9.88 -24.78
N LEU A 133 -2.75 9.35 -23.90
CA LEU A 133 -2.34 8.60 -22.72
C LEU A 133 -1.52 7.37 -23.10
N TRP A 134 -1.99 6.59 -24.08
CA TRP A 134 -1.28 5.41 -24.58
C TRP A 134 0.10 5.76 -25.14
N TYR A 135 0.18 6.78 -26.00
CA TYR A 135 1.42 7.19 -26.63
C TYR A 135 2.46 7.63 -25.59
N ARG A 136 2.05 8.48 -24.64
CA ARG A 136 2.94 8.99 -23.58
C ARG A 136 3.39 7.88 -22.63
N TRP A 137 2.46 7.05 -22.17
CA TRP A 137 2.78 5.94 -21.28
C TRP A 137 3.73 4.94 -21.93
N THR A 138 3.48 4.52 -23.17
CA THR A 138 4.36 3.57 -23.88
C THR A 138 5.73 4.16 -24.22
N HIS A 139 5.82 5.47 -24.46
CA HIS A 139 7.09 6.17 -24.62
C HIS A 139 7.91 6.12 -23.34
N LEU A 140 7.32 6.54 -22.20
CA LEU A 140 7.99 6.58 -20.91
C LEU A 140 8.38 5.18 -20.42
N MET A 141 7.55 4.15 -20.63
CA MET A 141 7.91 2.77 -20.30
C MET A 141 9.16 2.28 -21.07
N LYS A 142 9.34 2.72 -22.32
CA LYS A 142 10.54 2.40 -23.12
C LYS A 142 11.76 3.21 -22.72
N GLU A 143 11.56 4.50 -22.47
CA GLU A 143 12.61 5.44 -22.07
C GLU A 143 13.24 5.04 -20.73
N HIS A 144 12.40 4.70 -19.74
CA HIS A 144 12.84 4.27 -18.42
C HIS A 144 13.09 2.75 -18.32
N GLN A 145 12.92 2.00 -19.41
CA GLN A 145 13.11 0.54 -19.48
C GLN A 145 12.38 -0.24 -18.37
N VAL A 146 11.14 0.17 -18.07
CA VAL A 146 10.37 -0.40 -16.96
C VAL A 146 9.73 -1.72 -17.34
N GLU A 147 9.95 -2.73 -16.51
CA GLU A 147 9.28 -4.02 -16.64
C GLU A 147 7.86 -3.97 -16.04
N ILE A 148 6.90 -4.66 -16.67
CA ILE A 148 5.50 -4.74 -16.19
C ILE A 148 5.42 -5.37 -14.79
N LYS A 149 6.40 -6.20 -14.43
CA LYS A 149 6.46 -6.86 -13.10
C LYS A 149 6.81 -5.87 -11.99
N ASP A 150 7.50 -4.79 -12.30
CA ASP A 150 7.82 -3.75 -11.33
C ASP A 150 6.64 -2.80 -11.17
N SER A 151 5.79 -3.12 -10.19
CA SER A 151 4.55 -2.39 -9.96
C SER A 151 4.81 -0.98 -9.43
N LEU A 152 5.92 -0.75 -8.72
CA LEU A 152 6.27 0.56 -8.16
C LEU A 152 6.86 1.47 -9.24
N ALA A 153 7.74 0.95 -10.09
CA ALA A 153 8.22 1.70 -11.24
C ALA A 153 7.09 2.02 -12.22
N MET A 154 6.15 1.08 -12.44
CA MET A 154 4.97 1.33 -13.27
C MET A 154 4.06 2.42 -12.68
N LEU A 155 3.91 2.47 -11.35
CA LEU A 155 3.20 3.53 -10.66
C LEU A 155 3.88 4.88 -10.88
N ASP A 156 5.21 4.93 -10.81
CA ASP A 156 5.98 6.15 -11.05
C ASP A 156 5.77 6.70 -12.47
N ILE A 157 5.82 5.82 -13.47
CA ILE A 157 5.50 6.20 -14.86
C ILE A 157 4.06 6.71 -14.98
N ALA A 158 3.09 6.07 -14.33
CA ALA A 158 1.71 6.54 -14.33
C ALA A 158 1.57 7.92 -13.67
N MET A 159 2.37 8.22 -12.63
CA MET A 159 2.43 9.55 -12.02
C MET A 159 3.05 10.59 -12.95
N MET A 160 4.12 10.25 -13.68
CA MET A 160 4.72 11.15 -14.68
C MET A 160 3.72 11.52 -15.78
N VAL A 161 3.01 10.52 -16.31
CA VAL A 161 1.98 10.74 -17.32
C VAL A 161 0.84 11.61 -16.78
N ALA A 162 0.41 11.37 -15.54
CA ALA A 162 -0.62 12.19 -14.90
C ALA A 162 -0.16 13.65 -14.73
N GLU A 163 1.11 13.89 -14.41
CA GLU A 163 1.66 15.23 -14.30
C GLU A 163 1.70 15.95 -15.65
N GLU A 164 2.19 15.29 -16.70
CA GLU A 164 2.22 15.85 -18.05
C GLU A 164 0.83 16.25 -18.55
N LEU A 165 -0.16 15.37 -18.39
CA LEU A 165 -1.53 15.61 -18.85
C LEU A 165 -2.28 16.65 -18.02
N ASN A 166 -1.84 16.89 -16.77
CA ASN A 166 -2.42 17.88 -15.88
C ASN A 166 -1.70 19.22 -15.92
N THR A 167 -0.61 19.35 -16.68
CA THR A 167 0.00 20.65 -16.92
C THR A 167 -0.94 21.51 -17.79
N PRO A 168 -1.28 22.74 -17.36
CA PRO A 168 -2.12 23.61 -18.18
C PRO A 168 -1.35 23.98 -19.44
N GLN A 169 -1.75 23.43 -20.58
CA GLN A 169 -1.06 23.63 -21.85
C GLN A 169 -1.40 24.98 -22.51
N GLU A 170 -2.46 25.69 -22.09
CA GLU A 170 -2.78 27.03 -22.61
C GLU A 170 -3.48 27.91 -21.54
N PRO A 171 -3.22 29.24 -21.48
CA PRO A 171 -3.81 30.15 -20.50
C PRO A 171 -5.23 30.66 -20.86
N GLU A 172 -5.98 29.99 -21.73
CA GLU A 172 -7.23 30.52 -22.30
C GLU A 172 -8.41 29.54 -22.24
N ALA A 173 -8.87 29.17 -21.04
CA ALA A 173 -10.27 28.74 -20.81
C ALA A 173 -10.55 28.61 -19.30
N GLU A 174 -11.13 29.66 -18.73
CA GLU A 174 -11.36 29.84 -17.28
C GLU A 174 -12.37 28.88 -16.61
N ASP A 175 -12.79 27.75 -17.20
CA ASP A 175 -13.82 26.94 -16.53
C ASP A 175 -13.94 25.43 -16.85
N SER A 176 -12.97 24.76 -17.51
CA SER A 176 -13.17 23.32 -17.83
C SER A 176 -11.96 22.41 -18.05
N THR A 177 -10.76 22.73 -17.58
CA THR A 177 -9.65 21.75 -17.59
C THR A 177 -9.60 21.00 -16.26
N GLU A 178 -10.58 20.12 -16.05
CA GLU A 178 -10.56 19.20 -14.91
C GLU A 178 -9.39 18.23 -15.08
N SER A 179 -8.33 18.40 -14.26
CA SER A 179 -7.17 17.51 -14.24
C SER A 179 -7.57 16.04 -14.10
N LEU A 180 -6.94 15.13 -14.81
CA LEU A 180 -7.15 13.68 -14.72
C LEU A 180 -6.53 13.11 -13.43
N SER A 181 -7.25 12.20 -12.76
CA SER A 181 -6.76 11.53 -11.56
C SER A 181 -5.87 10.34 -11.90
N LEU A 182 -4.81 10.15 -11.12
CA LEU A 182 -3.91 9.01 -11.18
C LEU A 182 -4.65 7.67 -11.16
N ALA A 183 -5.72 7.55 -10.36
CA ALA A 183 -6.49 6.31 -10.25
C ALA A 183 -7.16 5.90 -11.57
N ILE A 184 -7.58 6.89 -12.37
CA ILE A 184 -8.24 6.66 -13.65
C ILE A 184 -7.21 6.21 -14.69
N ILE A 185 -6.09 6.93 -14.76
CA ILE A 185 -4.95 6.61 -15.62
C ILE A 185 -4.46 5.19 -15.31
N TRP A 186 -4.29 4.89 -14.02
CA TRP A 186 -3.89 3.57 -13.56
C TRP A 186 -4.85 2.47 -14.00
N ASN A 187 -6.15 2.66 -13.81
CA ASN A 187 -7.16 1.69 -14.23
C ASN A 187 -7.12 1.46 -15.75
N ARG A 188 -6.95 2.52 -16.53
CA ARG A 188 -6.84 2.43 -17.99
C ARG A 188 -5.61 1.61 -18.42
N ILE A 189 -4.46 1.89 -17.80
CA ILE A 189 -3.22 1.13 -18.02
C ILE A 189 -3.40 -0.35 -17.67
N GLN A 190 -3.99 -0.64 -16.51
CA GLN A 190 -4.28 -2.01 -16.07
C GLN A 190 -5.20 -2.73 -17.05
N THR A 191 -6.22 -2.04 -17.59
CA THR A 191 -7.13 -2.61 -18.60
C THR A 191 -6.35 -3.02 -19.85
N TRP A 192 -5.46 -2.17 -20.36
CA TRP A 192 -4.65 -2.50 -21.53
C TRP A 192 -3.70 -3.68 -21.30
N ILE A 193 -3.12 -3.80 -20.10
CA ILE A 193 -2.25 -4.93 -19.74
C ILE A 193 -3.07 -6.22 -19.66
N ASN A 194 -4.24 -6.18 -19.03
CA ASN A 194 -5.14 -7.33 -18.91
C ASN A 194 -5.69 -7.79 -20.26
N GLU A 195 -5.93 -6.85 -21.18
CA GLU A 195 -6.32 -7.13 -22.58
C GLU A 195 -5.14 -7.57 -23.46
N GLY A 196 -3.92 -7.60 -22.92
CA GLY A 196 -2.71 -8.03 -23.64
C GLY A 196 -2.26 -7.05 -24.73
N LEU A 197 -2.65 -5.77 -24.65
CA LEU A 197 -2.23 -4.74 -25.61
C LEU A 197 -0.76 -4.31 -25.41
N TYR A 198 -0.19 -4.58 -24.23
CA TYR A 198 1.20 -4.30 -23.86
C TYR A 198 1.89 -5.58 -23.31
N PRO A 199 3.15 -5.89 -23.71
CA PRO A 199 4.04 -5.12 -24.57
C PRO A 199 3.60 -5.16 -26.05
N PRO A 200 3.74 -4.05 -26.80
CA PRO A 200 3.34 -4.01 -28.20
C PRO A 200 4.22 -4.97 -29.00
N SER A 201 3.66 -6.12 -29.39
CA SER A 201 4.34 -7.08 -30.25
C SER A 201 4.76 -6.39 -31.56
N ARG A 202 5.96 -6.68 -32.07
CA ARG A 202 6.46 -6.13 -33.36
C ARG A 202 5.50 -6.35 -34.53
N GLU A 203 4.61 -7.34 -34.45
CA GLU A 203 3.61 -7.67 -35.47
C GLU A 203 2.25 -6.96 -35.29
N ASN A 204 1.98 -6.40 -34.10
CA ASN A 204 0.76 -5.65 -33.83
C ASN A 204 1.06 -4.16 -33.91
N SER A 205 1.07 -3.63 -35.14
CA SER A 205 0.84 -2.19 -35.33
C SER A 205 -0.47 -1.83 -34.63
N TRP A 206 -0.39 -1.12 -33.52
CA TRP A 206 -1.55 -0.62 -32.80
C TRP A 206 -2.44 0.13 -33.78
N LYS A 207 -3.67 -0.36 -33.99
CA LYS A 207 -4.70 0.29 -34.79
C LYS A 207 -5.86 0.62 -33.86
N PRO A 208 -6.37 1.86 -33.88
CA PRO A 208 -7.49 2.28 -33.01
C PRO A 208 -8.74 1.41 -33.18
N ARG A 209 -8.87 0.69 -34.30
CA ARG A 209 -9.95 -0.29 -34.56
C ARG A 209 -10.07 -1.44 -33.55
N LYS A 210 -9.03 -1.83 -32.80
CA LYS A 210 -9.14 -2.95 -31.84
C LYS A 210 -10.02 -2.60 -30.62
N LEU A 211 -10.21 -1.32 -30.31
CA LEU A 211 -11.13 -0.85 -29.28
C LEU A 211 -12.61 -1.13 -29.64
N HIS A 212 -12.92 -1.27 -30.93
CA HIS A 212 -14.27 -1.51 -31.43
C HIS A 212 -14.80 -2.94 -31.14
N LEU A 213 -13.90 -3.91 -30.94
CA LEU A 213 -14.29 -5.31 -30.68
C LEU A 213 -14.67 -5.56 -29.21
N VAL A 214 -14.07 -4.82 -28.27
CA VAL A 214 -14.37 -4.95 -26.84
C VAL A 214 -15.68 -4.24 -26.49
N ALA A 215 -15.93 -3.06 -27.07
CA ALA A 215 -17.19 -2.31 -26.91
C ALA A 215 -18.42 -3.10 -27.41
N SER A 216 -18.28 -3.85 -28.51
CA SER A 216 -19.37 -4.66 -29.07
C SER A 216 -19.68 -5.91 -28.25
N GLN A 217 -18.72 -6.46 -27.50
CA GLN A 217 -18.96 -7.56 -26.56
C GLN A 217 -19.69 -7.08 -25.29
N ALA A 218 -19.36 -5.89 -24.78
CA ALA A 218 -20.06 -5.28 -23.65
C ALA A 218 -21.52 -4.91 -24.00
N GLN A 219 -21.78 -4.41 -25.20
CA GLN A 219 -23.14 -4.13 -25.68
C GLN A 219 -23.98 -5.41 -25.87
N ARG A 220 -23.37 -6.53 -26.30
CA ARG A 220 -24.07 -7.83 -26.38
C ARG A 220 -24.48 -8.39 -25.01
N GLN A 221 -23.64 -8.20 -23.99
CA GLN A 221 -23.97 -8.60 -22.62
C GLN A 221 -25.05 -7.70 -21.99
N GLN A 222 -25.08 -6.40 -22.31
CA GLN A 222 -26.17 -5.51 -21.87
C GLN A 222 -27.50 -5.78 -22.59
N GLN A 223 -27.49 -6.16 -23.88
CA GLN A 223 -28.71 -6.51 -24.61
C GLN A 223 -29.32 -7.85 -24.14
N LEU A 224 -28.50 -8.84 -23.76
CA LEU A 224 -28.99 -10.10 -23.18
C LEU A 224 -29.58 -9.91 -21.77
N ALA A 225 -29.08 -8.96 -20.99
CA ALA A 225 -29.63 -8.64 -19.67
C ALA A 225 -30.98 -7.89 -19.75
N LEU A 226 -31.18 -7.04 -20.76
CA LEU A 226 -32.44 -6.32 -20.99
C LEU A 226 -33.53 -7.24 -21.57
N ALA A 227 -33.17 -8.21 -22.41
CA ALA A 227 -34.12 -9.18 -22.98
C ALA A 227 -34.69 -10.18 -21.94
N SER A 228 -34.08 -10.33 -20.77
CA SER A 228 -34.63 -11.15 -19.67
C SER A 228 -35.61 -10.41 -18.77
N VAL A 229 -35.87 -9.11 -18.98
CA VAL A 229 -36.80 -8.30 -18.16
C VAL A 229 -38.13 -8.02 -18.87
N GLU A 230 -38.23 -8.20 -20.19
CA GLU A 230 -39.47 -7.99 -20.97
C GLU A 230 -40.20 -9.30 -21.30
N GLY A 231 -40.59 -10.05 -20.27
CA GLY A 231 -41.35 -11.29 -20.44
C GLY A 231 -42.33 -11.58 -19.31
N ASP A 232 -43.33 -10.71 -19.13
CA ASP A 232 -44.72 -11.15 -18.91
C ASP A 232 -45.69 -9.95 -18.93
N PRO A 233 -46.67 -9.92 -19.86
CA PRO A 233 -47.94 -9.26 -19.58
C PRO A 233 -49.09 -10.19 -19.97
N ASP A 234 -49.59 -10.96 -19.01
CA ASP A 234 -50.94 -11.54 -19.08
C ASP A 234 -51.92 -10.60 -18.37
N LEU A 235 -52.61 -9.77 -19.17
CA LEU A 235 -54.02 -9.36 -19.03
C LEU A 235 -54.56 -8.92 -20.41
#